data_AF-A0A511Z2X9-F1
#
_entry.id   AF-A0A511Z2X9-F1
#
_cell.length_a   1.000
_cell.length_b   1.000
_cell.length_c   1.000
_cell.angle_alpha   90.00
_cell.angle_beta   90.00
_cell.angle_gamma   90.00
#
_symmetry.space_group_name_H-M   'P 1'
#
loop_
_entity.id
_entity.type
_entity.pdbx_description
1 polymer ?
#
loop_
_entity_poly.entity_id
_entity_poly.type
_entity_poly.pdbx_seq_one_letter_code
_entity_poly.pdbx_strand_id
1 'polypeptide(L)'
;MKKTARKSFLSALSLSLAAGAVVVAAPTSADAATTSFSDVAPSLDHHDAIMNLAARGILQGFEDGRFMPDMKLTRAHASKILAMSLGLDTTNVKDPGFKDLNKNQWYYGYVAALASAGYIDGFEDGTFRPNAPMTRAQTSKILDMAYKLPLEARTENPFTDVSSSAWYVDHIRTLVENKVTKGKTATTFEPNANVTRAQMASFVVRAENFEKVANIVDETKAKIRATVLEEGTVEKDGVKVAEANYDTATDTLTMTAYNLDEGVKALQGTGLFSDKLPELGVSSIRIGDGQLIDVVNNRAEAKQHIMDTMAELLKTPADTSKGDMVADDIKVTLFGHSESIEFWEYFNVNLHVFAGE
;
A
#
# COMPACT_ATOMS: atom_id res chain seq x y z
N MET A 1 -26.04 -27.81 75.45
CA MET A 1 -25.22 -28.96 74.95
C MET A 1 -23.79 -28.44 74.65
N LYS A 2 -22.66 -29.16 74.75
CA LYS A 2 -22.19 -30.36 73.98
C LYS A 2 -22.35 -30.14 72.46
N LYS A 3 -21.39 -30.34 71.54
CA LYS A 3 -20.01 -30.89 71.44
C LYS A 3 -19.38 -30.22 70.17
N THR A 4 -18.08 -30.04 69.89
CA THR A 4 -16.74 -30.09 70.57
C THR A 4 -15.74 -29.33 69.64
N ALA A 5 -14.65 -28.70 70.09
CA ALA A 5 -13.26 -29.21 70.26
C ALA A 5 -12.67 -30.00 69.05
N ARG A 6 -11.36 -30.03 68.76
CA ARG A 6 -10.08 -29.55 69.38
C ARG A 6 -9.02 -29.49 68.23
N LYS A 7 -7.86 -28.81 68.22
CA LYS A 7 -6.97 -28.11 69.19
C LYS A 7 -6.56 -26.74 68.57
N SER A 8 -5.68 -25.84 69.05
CA SER A 8 -4.71 -25.72 70.17
C SER A 8 -3.31 -26.39 70.04
N PHE A 9 -2.22 -25.62 69.81
CA PHE A 9 -1.00 -25.60 70.67
C PHE A 9 0.01 -24.49 70.29
N LEU A 10 0.82 -24.07 71.27
CA LEU A 10 1.93 -23.10 71.15
C LEU A 10 3.29 -23.81 71.14
N SER A 11 4.25 -23.30 70.37
CA SER A 11 5.69 -23.35 70.67
C SER A 11 6.46 -22.43 69.72
N ALA A 12 7.49 -21.73 70.22
CA ALA A 12 8.35 -20.86 69.44
C ALA A 12 9.80 -21.38 69.43
N LEU A 13 10.58 -20.85 68.49
CA LEU A 13 12.05 -20.82 68.45
C LEU A 13 12.80 -22.15 68.25
N SER A 14 13.29 -22.35 67.02
CA SER A 14 14.62 -22.90 66.78
C SER A 14 15.23 -22.21 65.55
N LEU A 15 16.51 -21.82 65.63
CA LEU A 15 17.26 -21.35 64.47
C LEU A 15 17.71 -22.56 63.65
N SER A 16 17.45 -22.56 62.35
CA SER A 16 18.18 -23.37 61.37
C SER A 16 18.61 -22.49 60.21
N LEU A 17 19.93 -22.29 60.07
CA LEU A 17 20.52 -21.49 59.01
C LEU A 17 20.56 -22.31 57.71
N ALA A 18 19.42 -22.47 57.06
CA ALA A 18 19.33 -23.11 55.76
C ALA A 18 19.74 -22.12 54.66
N ALA A 19 20.85 -22.41 53.97
CA ALA A 19 21.30 -21.63 52.81
C ALA A 19 20.37 -21.88 51.61
N GLY A 20 19.23 -21.21 51.58
CA GLY A 20 18.34 -21.18 50.43
C GLY A 20 19.05 -20.53 49.25
N ALA A 21 19.36 -21.31 48.21
CA ALA A 21 19.90 -20.77 46.98
C ALA A 21 18.91 -19.75 46.40
N VAL A 22 19.40 -18.57 46.01
CA VAL A 22 18.59 -17.62 45.25
C VAL A 22 18.36 -18.26 43.88
N VAL A 23 17.17 -18.84 43.70
CA VAL A 23 16.66 -19.16 42.38
C VAL A 23 16.45 -17.83 41.68
N VAL A 24 17.44 -17.43 40.88
CA VAL A 24 17.25 -16.38 39.90
C VAL A 24 16.19 -16.90 38.94
N ALA A 25 14.95 -16.45 39.14
CA ALA A 25 13.92 -16.63 38.15
C ALA A 25 14.43 -15.94 36.87
N ALA A 26 14.77 -16.75 35.86
CA ALA A 26 15.03 -16.22 34.54
C ALA A 26 13.82 -15.36 34.15
N PRO A 27 14.01 -14.22 33.46
CA PRO A 27 12.88 -13.46 32.97
C PRO A 27 12.03 -14.41 32.13
N THR A 28 10.78 -14.62 32.55
CA THR A 28 9.83 -15.40 31.76
C THR A 28 9.72 -14.70 30.43
N SER A 29 10.24 -15.33 29.37
CA SER A 29 10.05 -14.87 28.01
C SER A 29 8.58 -14.53 27.84
N ALA A 30 8.29 -13.29 27.47
CA ALA A 30 6.93 -12.92 27.13
C ALA A 30 6.60 -13.69 25.85
N ASP A 31 5.90 -14.82 25.99
CA ASP A 31 5.35 -15.54 24.85
C ASP A 31 4.60 -14.52 24.00
N ALA A 32 5.00 -14.40 22.73
CA ALA A 32 4.30 -13.60 21.76
C ALA A 32 2.96 -14.30 21.50
N ALA A 33 1.97 -13.99 22.34
CA ALA A 33 0.68 -14.63 22.36
C ALA A 33 0.09 -14.60 20.94
N THR A 34 -0.05 -15.77 20.34
CA THR A 34 -0.53 -15.92 18.96
C THR A 34 -1.99 -15.54 18.90
N THR A 35 -2.25 -14.24 18.73
CA THR A 35 -3.59 -13.64 18.69
C THR A 35 -4.43 -14.37 17.66
N SER A 36 -5.39 -15.13 18.14
CA SER A 36 -6.26 -15.99 17.36
C SER A 36 -7.68 -15.88 17.93
N PHE A 37 -8.67 -15.99 17.05
CA PHE A 37 -10.07 -15.75 17.40
C PHE A 37 -10.92 -16.96 16.99
N SER A 38 -11.77 -17.42 17.91
CA SER A 38 -12.59 -18.63 17.75
C SER A 38 -13.62 -18.57 16.61
N ASP A 39 -13.89 -17.37 16.07
CA ASP A 39 -14.82 -17.08 14.96
C ASP A 39 -14.12 -16.47 13.72
N VAL A 40 -12.78 -16.57 13.62
CA VAL A 40 -11.99 -16.11 12.46
C VAL A 40 -11.18 -17.29 11.91
N ALA A 41 -11.84 -18.14 11.12
CA ALA A 41 -11.20 -19.28 10.47
C ALA A 41 -10.24 -18.83 9.35
N PRO A 42 -9.15 -19.57 9.05
CA PRO A 42 -8.24 -19.29 7.93
C PRO A 42 -8.90 -19.21 6.54
N SER A 43 -10.10 -19.75 6.37
CA SER A 43 -10.89 -19.71 5.13
C SER A 43 -11.87 -18.53 5.05
N LEU A 44 -11.81 -17.55 5.96
CA LEU A 44 -12.62 -16.34 5.92
C LEU A 44 -11.96 -15.30 5.00
N ASP A 45 -12.69 -14.73 4.04
CA ASP A 45 -12.24 -13.67 3.09
C ASP A 45 -11.50 -12.47 3.72
N HIS A 46 -11.68 -12.27 5.03
CA HIS A 46 -11.13 -11.18 5.81
C HIS A 46 -10.02 -11.62 6.81
N HIS A 47 -9.71 -12.92 6.91
CA HIS A 47 -8.78 -13.50 7.89
C HIS A 47 -7.47 -12.74 7.97
N ASP A 48 -6.70 -12.70 6.88
CA ASP A 48 -5.33 -12.16 6.91
C ASP A 48 -5.29 -10.67 7.28
N ALA A 49 -6.31 -9.91 6.88
CA ALA A 49 -6.44 -8.49 7.24
C ALA A 49 -6.83 -8.28 8.71
N ILE A 50 -7.69 -9.14 9.27
CA ILE A 50 -8.00 -9.15 10.70
C ILE A 50 -6.74 -9.49 11.49
N MET A 51 -6.01 -10.54 11.08
CA MET A 51 -4.82 -11.04 11.77
C MET A 51 -3.65 -10.06 11.68
N ASN A 52 -3.45 -9.37 10.54
CA ASN A 52 -2.45 -8.30 10.39
C ASN A 52 -2.67 -7.16 11.41
N LEU A 53 -3.89 -6.60 11.43
CA LEU A 53 -4.23 -5.51 12.35
C LEU A 53 -4.28 -5.97 13.82
N ALA A 54 -4.54 -7.25 14.08
CA ALA A 54 -4.51 -7.84 15.41
C ALA A 54 -3.08 -8.05 15.92
N ALA A 55 -2.16 -8.52 15.08
CA ALA A 55 -0.74 -8.60 15.40
C ALA A 55 -0.13 -7.22 15.68
N ARG A 56 -0.64 -6.18 15.00
CA ARG A 56 -0.29 -4.76 15.24
C ARG A 56 -1.04 -4.11 16.42
N GLY A 57 -1.90 -4.85 17.13
CA GLY A 57 -2.68 -4.35 18.28
C GLY A 57 -3.77 -3.31 17.96
N ILE A 58 -3.96 -2.97 16.68
CA ILE A 58 -4.98 -2.03 16.18
C ILE A 58 -6.38 -2.64 16.36
N LEU A 59 -6.51 -3.92 16.00
CA LEU A 59 -7.70 -4.72 16.25
C LEU A 59 -7.48 -5.64 17.46
N GLN A 60 -8.54 -5.83 18.23
CA GLN A 60 -8.56 -6.65 19.43
C GLN A 60 -9.86 -7.44 19.47
N GLY A 61 -9.79 -8.67 19.98
CA GLY A 61 -10.96 -9.50 20.25
C GLY A 61 -11.72 -9.04 21.50
N PHE A 62 -12.76 -9.80 21.83
CA PHE A 62 -13.51 -9.69 23.07
C PHE A 62 -12.98 -10.68 24.10
N GLU A 63 -13.34 -10.49 25.38
CA GLU A 63 -12.88 -11.31 26.51
C GLU A 63 -13.26 -12.80 26.40
N ASP A 64 -14.24 -13.13 25.56
CA ASP A 64 -14.68 -14.49 25.25
C ASP A 64 -13.89 -15.17 24.11
N GLY A 65 -12.82 -14.55 23.61
CA GLY A 65 -11.96 -15.09 22.57
C GLY A 65 -12.56 -15.02 21.16
N ARG A 66 -13.57 -14.17 20.93
CA ARG A 66 -14.13 -13.88 19.61
C ARG A 66 -13.65 -12.54 19.05
N PHE A 67 -13.70 -12.41 17.73
CA PHE A 67 -13.51 -11.16 17.00
C PHE A 67 -14.83 -10.50 16.59
N MET A 68 -15.91 -11.26 16.43
CA MET A 68 -17.22 -10.83 15.90
C MET A 68 -17.11 -10.16 14.51
N PRO A 69 -16.70 -10.89 13.44
CA PRO A 69 -16.38 -10.31 12.14
C PRO A 69 -17.52 -9.48 11.52
N ASP A 70 -18.78 -9.91 11.68
CA ASP A 70 -19.97 -9.27 11.11
C ASP A 70 -20.54 -8.09 11.93
N MET A 71 -20.05 -7.85 13.15
CA MET A 71 -20.53 -6.75 13.98
C MET A 71 -20.31 -5.41 13.25
N LYS A 72 -21.37 -4.60 13.18
CA LYS A 72 -21.34 -3.29 12.53
C LYS A 72 -20.55 -2.29 13.36
N LEU A 73 -19.62 -1.58 12.73
CA LEU A 73 -18.81 -0.58 13.38
C LEU A 73 -19.58 0.72 13.62
N THR A 74 -19.46 1.28 14.82
CA THR A 74 -19.80 2.69 15.06
C THR A 74 -18.66 3.60 14.59
N ARG A 75 -18.98 4.87 14.32
CA ARG A 75 -18.01 5.90 13.92
C ARG A 75 -16.82 6.00 14.90
N ALA A 76 -17.06 5.88 16.21
CA ALA A 76 -16.00 5.81 17.23
C ALA A 76 -15.02 4.63 17.05
N HIS A 77 -15.54 3.43 16.78
CA HIS A 77 -14.70 2.25 16.57
C HIS A 77 -13.91 2.34 15.26
N ALA A 78 -14.54 2.85 14.19
CA ALA A 78 -13.86 3.11 12.93
C ALA A 78 -12.73 4.15 13.10
N SER A 79 -12.99 5.26 13.81
CA SER A 79 -11.96 6.26 14.13
C SER A 79 -10.78 5.69 14.91
N LYS A 80 -11.01 4.78 15.89
CA LYS A 80 -9.90 4.10 16.58
C LYS A 80 -9.04 3.29 15.59
N ILE A 81 -9.67 2.45 14.77
CA ILE A 81 -8.96 1.59 13.82
C ILE A 81 -8.11 2.44 12.88
N LEU A 82 -8.71 3.47 12.27
CA LEU A 82 -8.05 4.35 11.31
C LEU A 82 -6.92 5.16 11.95
N ALA A 83 -7.15 5.82 13.09
CA ALA A 83 -6.13 6.66 13.73
C ALA A 83 -4.91 5.86 14.21
N MET A 84 -5.10 4.62 14.70
CA MET A 84 -3.99 3.74 15.09
C MET A 84 -3.25 3.18 13.87
N SER A 85 -3.98 2.83 12.81
CA SER A 85 -3.44 2.31 11.55
C SER A 85 -2.57 3.36 10.83
N LEU A 86 -3.01 4.62 10.81
CA LEU A 86 -2.28 5.80 10.32
C LEU A 86 -1.19 6.31 11.29
N GLY A 87 -0.97 5.67 12.43
CA GLY A 87 0.07 6.03 13.40
C GLY A 87 -0.07 7.43 14.05
N LEU A 88 -1.27 8.00 14.08
CA LEU A 88 -1.50 9.37 14.55
C LEU A 88 -1.28 9.51 16.08
N ASP A 89 -0.78 10.65 16.53
CA ASP A 89 -0.80 11.00 17.95
C ASP A 89 -2.25 11.22 18.40
N THR A 90 -2.73 10.31 19.25
CA THR A 90 -4.08 10.30 19.82
C THR A 90 -4.11 10.80 21.27
N THR A 91 -2.98 11.29 21.77
CA THR A 91 -2.79 11.78 23.14
C THR A 91 -2.67 13.31 23.19
N ASN A 92 -1.82 13.92 22.36
CA ASN A 92 -1.58 15.38 22.35
C ASN A 92 -2.51 16.10 21.36
N VAL A 93 -3.80 15.79 21.42
CA VAL A 93 -4.80 16.19 20.42
C VAL A 93 -5.39 17.59 20.65
N LYS A 94 -5.63 18.31 19.56
CA LYS A 94 -6.43 19.54 19.56
C LYS A 94 -7.92 19.20 19.73
N ASP A 95 -8.67 20.05 20.43
CA ASP A 95 -10.12 19.90 20.55
C ASP A 95 -10.81 20.07 19.16
N PRO A 96 -11.55 19.06 18.66
CA PRO A 96 -12.21 19.14 17.36
C PRO A 96 -13.53 19.94 17.41
N GLY A 97 -14.00 20.36 18.59
CA GLY A 97 -15.17 21.25 18.73
C GLY A 97 -16.54 20.59 18.51
N PHE A 98 -16.61 19.28 18.29
CA PHE A 98 -17.87 18.54 18.13
C PHE A 98 -18.67 18.49 19.44
N LYS A 99 -19.93 18.92 19.39
CA LYS A 99 -20.81 19.19 20.55
C LYS A 99 -21.17 17.97 21.40
N ASP A 100 -21.06 16.78 20.82
CA ASP A 100 -21.43 15.49 21.43
C ASP A 100 -20.21 14.63 21.83
N LEU A 101 -19.00 15.19 21.75
CA LEU A 101 -17.79 14.55 22.28
C LEU A 101 -17.49 14.97 23.71
N ASN A 102 -17.15 13.99 24.54
CA ASN A 102 -16.69 14.19 25.91
C ASN A 102 -15.22 13.72 26.01
N LYS A 103 -14.34 14.58 26.55
CA LYS A 103 -12.88 14.36 26.60
C LYS A 103 -12.47 13.12 27.39
N ASN A 104 -13.33 12.65 28.29
CA ASN A 104 -13.09 11.47 29.13
C ASN A 104 -13.55 10.16 28.46
N GLN A 105 -14.05 10.20 27.22
CA GLN A 105 -14.47 9.01 26.47
C GLN A 105 -13.29 8.39 25.72
N TRP A 106 -13.23 7.06 25.70
CA TRP A 106 -12.13 6.30 25.09
C TRP A 106 -11.89 6.65 23.62
N TYR A 107 -12.92 7.07 22.88
CA TYR A 107 -12.81 7.43 21.45
C TYR A 107 -12.30 8.86 21.20
N TYR A 108 -12.23 9.73 22.22
CA TYR A 108 -11.98 11.16 22.02
C TYR A 108 -10.67 11.44 21.28
N GLY A 109 -9.56 10.83 21.74
CA GLY A 109 -8.24 11.00 21.13
C GLY A 109 -8.21 10.62 19.64
N TYR A 110 -8.75 9.45 19.30
CA TYR A 110 -8.78 8.95 17.92
C TYR A 110 -9.61 9.84 16.98
N VAL A 111 -10.76 10.36 17.45
CA VAL A 111 -11.59 11.28 16.67
C VAL A 111 -10.93 12.66 16.54
N ALA A 112 -10.35 13.18 17.62
CA ALA A 112 -9.66 14.47 17.63
C ALA A 112 -8.41 14.48 16.75
N ALA A 113 -7.65 13.37 16.70
CA ALA A 113 -6.49 13.20 15.82
C ALA A 113 -6.88 13.22 14.33
N LEU A 114 -7.86 12.39 13.93
CA LEU A 114 -8.35 12.34 12.55
C LEU A 114 -8.96 13.67 12.07
N ALA A 115 -9.67 14.38 12.96
CA ALA A 115 -10.22 15.70 12.65
C ALA A 115 -9.10 16.76 12.53
N SER A 116 -8.05 16.67 13.35
CA SER A 116 -6.86 17.53 13.25
C SER A 116 -6.05 17.27 11.98
N ALA A 117 -6.05 16.04 11.47
CA ALA A 117 -5.46 15.65 10.18
C ALA A 117 -6.36 15.99 8.96
N GLY A 118 -7.61 16.44 9.18
CA GLY A 118 -8.56 16.77 8.11
C GLY A 118 -9.24 15.57 7.44
N TYR A 119 -9.10 14.35 8.00
CA TYR A 119 -9.63 13.11 7.39
C TYR A 119 -11.09 12.81 7.76
N ILE A 120 -11.65 13.46 8.79
CA ILE A 120 -13.06 13.31 9.17
C ILE A 120 -13.73 14.65 9.46
N ASP A 121 -14.94 14.79 8.95
CA ASP A 121 -15.87 15.87 9.28
C ASP A 121 -16.93 15.39 10.31
N GLY A 122 -17.51 16.36 10.99
CA GLY A 122 -18.79 16.20 11.69
C GLY A 122 -19.98 16.33 10.74
N PHE A 123 -21.16 16.40 11.32
CA PHE A 123 -22.39 16.79 10.63
C PHE A 123 -22.62 18.31 10.78
N GLU A 124 -23.45 18.89 9.92
CA GLU A 124 -23.75 20.34 9.86
C GLU A 124 -24.29 20.91 11.18
N ASP A 125 -24.90 20.07 12.02
CA ASP A 125 -25.35 20.43 13.37
C ASP A 125 -24.21 20.60 14.39
N GLY A 126 -22.96 20.30 14.01
CA GLY A 126 -21.78 20.32 14.86
C GLY A 126 -21.57 19.06 15.71
N THR A 127 -22.19 17.93 15.37
CA THR A 127 -22.00 16.63 16.04
C THR A 127 -21.07 15.71 15.27
N PHE A 128 -20.40 14.78 15.96
CA PHE A 128 -19.66 13.68 15.36
C PHE A 128 -20.47 12.37 15.28
N ARG A 129 -21.42 12.17 16.20
CA ARG A 129 -22.28 10.98 16.36
C ARG A 129 -21.48 9.68 16.58
N PRO A 130 -20.63 9.59 17.63
CA PRO A 130 -19.67 8.48 17.83
C PRO A 130 -20.30 7.08 17.89
N ASN A 131 -21.54 6.99 18.37
CA ASN A 131 -22.27 5.73 18.51
C ASN A 131 -23.13 5.36 17.27
N ALA A 132 -23.24 6.24 16.27
CA ALA A 132 -23.93 5.91 15.02
C ALA A 132 -23.09 4.90 14.20
N PRO A 133 -23.73 3.94 13.50
CA PRO A 133 -23.01 3.04 12.60
C PRO A 133 -22.42 3.81 11.41
N MET A 134 -21.30 3.33 10.87
CA MET A 134 -20.65 3.97 9.72
C MET A 134 -21.02 3.29 8.40
N THR A 135 -21.47 4.08 7.42
CA THR A 135 -21.87 3.56 6.11
C THR A 135 -20.67 3.31 5.19
N ARG A 136 -20.86 2.50 4.15
CA ARG A 136 -19.82 2.24 3.13
C ARG A 136 -19.39 3.52 2.40
N ALA A 137 -20.31 4.41 2.04
CA ALA A 137 -19.98 5.70 1.44
C ALA A 137 -19.13 6.61 2.36
N GLN A 138 -19.47 6.68 3.65
CA GLN A 138 -18.64 7.40 4.63
C GLN A 138 -17.26 6.77 4.77
N THR A 139 -17.19 5.44 4.75
CA THR A 139 -15.93 4.69 4.82
C THR A 139 -15.05 4.94 3.59
N SER A 140 -15.63 5.00 2.39
CA SER A 140 -14.92 5.39 1.15
C SER A 140 -14.29 6.77 1.26
N LYS A 141 -15.06 7.82 1.62
CA LYS A 141 -14.50 9.18 1.77
C LYS A 141 -13.31 9.23 2.72
N ILE A 142 -13.45 8.61 3.90
CA ILE A 142 -12.42 8.70 4.94
C ILE A 142 -11.16 7.92 4.54
N LEU A 143 -11.29 6.77 3.88
CA LEU A 143 -10.14 6.00 3.39
C LEU A 143 -9.43 6.70 2.23
N ASP A 144 -10.17 7.23 1.27
CA ASP A 144 -9.62 8.05 0.17
C ASP A 144 -8.79 9.22 0.73
N MET A 145 -9.41 10.06 1.57
CA MET A 145 -8.74 11.23 2.15
C MET A 145 -7.55 10.89 3.07
N ALA A 146 -7.63 9.79 3.82
CA ALA A 146 -6.58 9.39 4.76
C ALA A 146 -5.34 8.81 4.06
N TYR A 147 -5.55 8.00 3.03
CA TYR A 147 -4.49 7.31 2.28
C TYR A 147 -4.10 8.02 0.97
N LYS A 148 -4.77 9.15 0.64
CA LYS A 148 -4.52 9.99 -0.54
C LYS A 148 -4.51 9.17 -1.83
N LEU A 149 -5.47 8.26 -1.93
CA LEU A 149 -5.58 7.30 -3.02
C LEU A 149 -5.78 8.07 -4.35
N PRO A 150 -5.00 7.82 -5.41
CA PRO A 150 -5.12 8.52 -6.68
C PRO A 150 -6.38 8.10 -7.43
N LEU A 151 -6.94 9.01 -8.23
CA LEU A 151 -8.12 8.75 -9.03
C LEU A 151 -7.86 9.11 -10.50
N GLU A 152 -7.71 8.09 -11.33
CA GLU A 152 -7.57 8.26 -12.77
C GLU A 152 -8.81 8.92 -13.38
N ALA A 153 -8.59 9.97 -14.16
CA ALA A 153 -9.67 10.83 -14.66
C ALA A 153 -10.65 10.12 -15.63
N ARG A 154 -10.32 8.89 -16.06
CA ARG A 154 -11.07 8.08 -17.03
C ARG A 154 -11.79 6.87 -16.43
N THR A 155 -11.61 6.54 -15.15
CA THR A 155 -12.28 5.38 -14.56
C THR A 155 -13.80 5.60 -14.57
N GLU A 156 -14.56 4.62 -15.05
CA GLU A 156 -16.03 4.64 -14.97
C GLU A 156 -16.51 4.08 -13.61
N ASN A 157 -17.67 4.53 -13.13
CA ASN A 157 -18.31 3.92 -11.98
C ASN A 157 -19.02 2.61 -12.40
N PRO A 158 -18.61 1.42 -11.92
CA PRO A 158 -19.24 0.15 -12.30
C PRO A 158 -20.57 -0.13 -11.58
N PHE A 159 -20.94 0.66 -10.56
CA PHE A 159 -22.04 0.35 -9.65
C PHE A 159 -23.33 1.09 -10.02
N THR A 160 -24.40 0.33 -10.28
CA THR A 160 -25.69 0.86 -10.72
C THR A 160 -26.50 1.54 -9.60
N ASP A 161 -26.13 1.31 -8.34
CA ASP A 161 -26.71 1.93 -7.13
C ASP A 161 -25.91 3.15 -6.62
N VAL A 162 -24.92 3.61 -7.39
CA VAL A 162 -24.12 4.81 -7.12
C VAL A 162 -24.42 5.85 -8.21
N SER A 163 -25.07 6.96 -7.84
CA SER A 163 -25.34 8.05 -8.78
C SER A 163 -24.06 8.81 -9.12
N SER A 164 -23.88 9.20 -10.38
CA SER A 164 -22.82 10.12 -10.83
C SER A 164 -22.90 11.52 -10.21
N SER A 165 -24.01 11.86 -9.56
CA SER A 165 -24.21 13.10 -8.80
C SER A 165 -24.09 12.94 -7.28
N ALA A 166 -23.75 11.74 -6.78
CA ALA A 166 -23.61 11.52 -5.34
C ALA A 166 -22.27 12.06 -4.82
N TRP A 167 -22.28 12.73 -3.65
CA TRP A 167 -21.07 13.29 -3.00
C TRP A 167 -19.95 12.27 -2.73
N TYR A 168 -20.26 10.97 -2.78
CA TYR A 168 -19.34 9.87 -2.56
C TYR A 168 -18.88 9.15 -3.84
N VAL A 169 -19.33 9.55 -5.03
CA VAL A 169 -19.07 8.78 -6.27
C VAL A 169 -17.58 8.67 -6.56
N ASP A 170 -16.84 9.78 -6.47
CA ASP A 170 -15.41 9.81 -6.69
C ASP A 170 -14.70 8.93 -5.66
N HIS A 171 -14.97 9.11 -4.38
CA HIS A 171 -14.40 8.28 -3.31
C HIS A 171 -14.67 6.77 -3.48
N ILE A 172 -15.84 6.37 -3.96
CA ILE A 172 -16.13 4.96 -4.27
C ILE A 172 -15.28 4.49 -5.45
N ARG A 173 -15.19 5.29 -6.51
CA ARG A 173 -14.39 5.03 -7.70
C ARG A 173 -12.90 4.91 -7.38
N THR A 174 -12.36 5.83 -6.58
CA THR A 174 -10.99 5.80 -6.05
C THR A 174 -10.70 4.46 -5.35
N LEU A 175 -11.59 3.99 -4.48
CA LEU A 175 -11.40 2.72 -3.77
C LEU A 175 -11.53 1.47 -4.68
N VAL A 176 -12.16 1.57 -5.86
CA VAL A 176 -12.22 0.48 -6.85
C VAL A 176 -10.93 0.43 -7.66
N GLU A 177 -10.48 1.57 -8.20
CA GLU A 177 -9.26 1.66 -9.00
C GLU A 177 -8.06 1.12 -8.21
N ASN A 178 -7.90 1.60 -6.98
CA ASN A 178 -6.85 1.18 -6.05
C ASN A 178 -7.13 -0.17 -5.36
N LYS A 179 -8.10 -0.96 -5.86
CA LYS A 179 -8.44 -2.34 -5.47
C LYS A 179 -8.79 -2.55 -3.99
N VAL A 180 -9.00 -1.49 -3.23
CA VAL A 180 -9.43 -1.49 -1.82
C VAL A 180 -10.78 -2.21 -1.67
N THR A 181 -11.71 -1.93 -2.58
CA THR A 181 -13.05 -2.52 -2.64
C THR A 181 -13.35 -3.12 -4.01
N LYS A 182 -14.20 -4.16 -4.03
CA LYS A 182 -14.73 -4.79 -5.26
C LYS A 182 -16.26 -4.60 -5.37
N GLY A 183 -16.82 -3.63 -4.65
CA GLY A 183 -18.26 -3.52 -4.43
C GLY A 183 -18.77 -4.48 -3.36
N LYS A 184 -20.03 -4.88 -3.48
CA LYS A 184 -20.65 -6.07 -2.85
C LYS A 184 -20.93 -7.14 -3.91
N THR A 185 -21.25 -6.69 -5.12
CA THR A 185 -21.18 -7.47 -6.37
C THR A 185 -20.38 -6.62 -7.38
N ALA A 186 -20.11 -7.16 -8.57
CA ALA A 186 -19.46 -6.41 -9.65
C ALA A 186 -20.20 -5.13 -10.08
N THR A 187 -21.51 -5.02 -9.79
CA THR A 187 -22.37 -3.90 -10.23
C THR A 187 -23.19 -3.27 -9.11
N THR A 188 -22.95 -3.63 -7.85
CA THR A 188 -23.67 -3.09 -6.68
C THR A 188 -22.72 -2.81 -5.53
N PHE A 189 -22.77 -1.59 -4.98
CA PHE A 189 -21.89 -1.15 -3.89
C PHE A 189 -22.55 -1.12 -2.51
N GLU A 190 -23.86 -0.88 -2.43
CA GLU A 190 -24.62 -0.54 -1.22
C GLU A 190 -24.02 0.63 -0.41
N PRO A 191 -24.01 1.87 -0.94
CA PRO A 191 -23.36 3.02 -0.28
C PRO A 191 -23.90 3.34 1.12
N ASN A 192 -25.18 3.05 1.36
CA ASN A 192 -25.85 3.27 2.65
C ASN A 192 -25.76 2.08 3.62
N ALA A 193 -25.21 0.92 3.22
CA ALA A 193 -25.07 -0.22 4.12
C ALA A 193 -23.95 0.00 5.14
N ASN A 194 -24.13 -0.54 6.36
CA ASN A 194 -23.17 -0.40 7.46
C ASN A 194 -22.00 -1.38 7.32
N VAL A 195 -20.78 -0.88 7.52
CA VAL A 195 -19.52 -1.65 7.43
C VAL A 195 -19.34 -2.56 8.65
N THR A 196 -18.87 -3.80 8.43
CA THR A 196 -18.52 -4.75 9.51
C THR A 196 -17.09 -4.57 10.00
N ARG A 197 -16.76 -5.10 11.19
CA ARG A 197 -15.38 -5.17 11.70
C ARG A 197 -14.42 -5.82 10.71
N ALA A 198 -14.83 -6.93 10.09
CA ALA A 198 -14.04 -7.67 9.10
C ALA A 198 -13.84 -6.89 7.79
N GLN A 199 -14.90 -6.25 7.28
CA GLN A 199 -14.82 -5.42 6.07
C GLN A 199 -13.87 -4.24 6.26
N MET A 200 -13.95 -3.54 7.40
CA MET A 200 -13.02 -2.45 7.74
C MET A 200 -11.58 -2.95 7.79
N ALA A 201 -11.31 -4.13 8.36
CA ALA A 201 -9.98 -4.69 8.41
C ALA A 201 -9.37 -4.83 7.00
N SER A 202 -10.11 -5.44 6.06
CA SER A 202 -9.66 -5.57 4.67
C SER A 202 -9.58 -4.24 3.92
N PHE A 203 -10.45 -3.28 4.19
CA PHE A 203 -10.34 -1.96 3.55
C PHE A 203 -9.11 -1.19 4.02
N VAL A 204 -8.83 -1.20 5.32
CA VAL A 204 -7.65 -0.55 5.91
C VAL A 204 -6.37 -1.19 5.38
N VAL A 205 -6.21 -2.51 5.47
CA VAL A 205 -4.98 -3.20 5.03
C VAL A 205 -4.74 -3.02 3.53
N ARG A 206 -5.79 -2.95 2.70
CA ARG A 206 -5.62 -2.69 1.25
C ARG A 206 -5.28 -1.23 0.95
N ALA A 207 -5.83 -0.27 1.68
CA ALA A 207 -5.50 1.14 1.50
C ALA A 207 -4.06 1.46 1.97
N GLU A 208 -3.64 0.90 3.12
CA GLU A 208 -2.23 0.92 3.56
C GLU A 208 -1.28 0.25 2.55
N ASN A 209 -1.70 -0.88 1.96
CA ASN A 209 -0.87 -1.56 0.96
C ASN A 209 -0.81 -0.78 -0.36
N PHE A 210 -1.86 -0.05 -0.73
CA PHE A 210 -1.75 0.92 -1.83
C PHE A 210 -0.71 2.01 -1.52
N GLU A 211 -0.78 2.65 -0.35
CA GLU A 211 0.18 3.71 0.03
C GLU A 211 1.64 3.19 -0.02
N LYS A 212 1.88 1.96 0.44
CA LYS A 212 3.20 1.30 0.33
C LYS A 212 3.59 1.02 -1.13
N VAL A 213 2.66 0.53 -1.97
CA VAL A 213 2.90 0.32 -3.40
C VAL A 213 3.26 1.62 -4.09
N ALA A 214 2.52 2.70 -3.86
CA ALA A 214 2.79 4.02 -4.42
C ALA A 214 4.19 4.53 -4.01
N ASN A 215 4.53 4.47 -2.71
CA ASN A 215 5.86 4.85 -2.23
C ASN A 215 6.99 4.01 -2.87
N ILE A 216 6.80 2.70 -3.04
CA ILE A 216 7.79 1.81 -3.70
C ILE A 216 7.92 2.15 -5.20
N VAL A 217 6.80 2.46 -5.88
CA VAL A 217 6.79 2.90 -7.28
C VAL A 217 7.51 4.25 -7.44
N ASP A 218 7.20 5.23 -6.60
CA ASP A 218 7.85 6.55 -6.60
C ASP A 218 9.35 6.44 -6.30
N GLU A 219 9.75 5.61 -5.34
CA GLU A 219 11.16 5.29 -5.09
C GLU A 219 11.83 4.65 -6.32
N THR A 220 11.15 3.72 -7.01
CA THR A 220 11.67 3.05 -8.21
C THR A 220 11.82 4.03 -9.37
N LYS A 221 10.81 4.89 -9.61
CA LYS A 221 10.88 5.99 -10.60
C LYS A 221 12.01 6.96 -10.27
N ALA A 222 12.18 7.34 -9.01
CA ALA A 222 13.26 8.23 -8.56
C ALA A 222 14.65 7.60 -8.78
N LYS A 223 14.82 6.30 -8.51
CA LYS A 223 16.07 5.56 -8.79
C LYS A 223 16.34 5.48 -10.29
N ILE A 224 15.36 5.12 -11.11
CA ILE A 224 15.47 5.11 -12.59
C ILE A 224 15.90 6.49 -13.11
N ARG A 225 15.23 7.55 -12.65
CA ARG A 225 15.57 8.94 -13.03
C ARG A 225 17.00 9.31 -12.65
N ALA A 226 17.48 8.90 -11.46
CA ALA A 226 18.86 9.15 -11.04
C ALA A 226 19.86 8.44 -11.97
N THR A 227 19.66 7.16 -12.28
CA THR A 227 20.50 6.42 -13.23
C THR A 227 20.50 7.04 -14.62
N VAL A 228 19.34 7.52 -15.11
CA VAL A 228 19.25 8.24 -16.39
C VAL A 228 20.01 9.57 -16.39
N LEU A 229 20.02 10.30 -15.27
CA LEU A 229 20.79 11.56 -15.14
C LEU A 229 22.30 11.33 -14.98
N GLU A 230 22.73 10.19 -14.42
CA GLU A 230 24.15 9.86 -14.21
C GLU A 230 24.79 9.14 -15.41
N GLU A 231 24.05 8.26 -16.10
CA GLU A 231 24.59 7.35 -17.13
C GLU A 231 23.86 7.44 -18.49
N GLY A 232 22.81 8.25 -18.60
CA GLY A 232 21.99 8.31 -19.82
C GLY A 232 22.69 8.94 -21.02
N THR A 233 23.63 9.87 -20.81
CA THR A 233 24.42 10.48 -21.90
C THR A 233 25.64 9.62 -22.21
N VAL A 234 25.82 9.23 -23.48
CA VAL A 234 26.98 8.45 -23.93
C VAL A 234 27.73 9.17 -25.05
N GLU A 235 29.02 9.38 -24.82
CA GLU A 235 29.96 9.94 -25.80
C GLU A 235 30.91 8.88 -26.35
N LYS A 236 31.36 9.08 -27.58
CA LYS A 236 32.43 8.34 -28.23
C LYS A 236 33.36 9.33 -28.92
N ASP A 237 34.67 9.21 -28.71
CA ASP A 237 35.71 10.09 -29.28
C ASP A 237 35.47 11.60 -29.05
N GLY A 238 34.76 11.96 -27.96
CA GLY A 238 34.39 13.34 -27.62
C GLY A 238 33.12 13.87 -28.32
N VAL A 239 32.34 12.98 -28.95
CA VAL A 239 31.05 13.29 -29.60
C VAL A 239 29.93 12.53 -28.91
N LYS A 240 28.84 13.21 -28.53
CA LYS A 240 27.63 12.57 -27.99
C LYS A 240 26.96 11.72 -29.06
N VAL A 241 26.97 10.40 -28.88
CA VAL A 241 26.37 9.42 -29.81
C VAL A 241 24.98 8.98 -29.36
N ALA A 242 24.67 9.09 -28.07
CA ALA A 242 23.33 8.85 -27.54
C ALA A 242 23.04 9.67 -26.26
N GLU A 243 21.76 9.82 -25.95
CA GLU A 243 21.27 10.26 -24.64
C GLU A 243 19.99 9.53 -24.24
N ALA A 244 19.70 9.50 -22.94
CA ALA A 244 18.43 9.08 -22.38
C ALA A 244 17.96 10.17 -21.39
N ASN A 245 16.65 10.44 -21.38
CA ASN A 245 16.00 11.45 -20.55
C ASN A 245 14.70 10.90 -19.98
N TYR A 246 14.44 11.12 -18.69
CA TYR A 246 13.21 10.67 -18.04
C TYR A 246 12.34 11.88 -17.64
N ASP A 247 11.18 12.03 -18.28
CA ASP A 247 10.21 13.06 -17.95
C ASP A 247 9.24 12.56 -16.87
N THR A 248 9.36 13.16 -15.69
CA THR A 248 8.51 12.91 -14.52
C THR A 248 7.08 13.48 -14.64
N ALA A 249 6.79 14.29 -15.67
CA ALA A 249 5.44 14.82 -15.91
C ALA A 249 4.59 13.92 -16.82
N THR A 250 5.23 12.98 -17.55
CA THR A 250 4.58 12.09 -18.52
C THR A 250 4.95 10.62 -18.34
N ASP A 251 5.71 10.27 -17.29
CA ASP A 251 6.27 8.93 -17.03
C ASP A 251 6.89 8.30 -18.29
N THR A 252 7.68 9.10 -19.02
CA THR A 252 8.25 8.73 -20.32
C THR A 252 9.76 8.75 -20.28
N LEU A 253 10.38 7.63 -20.66
CA LEU A 253 11.83 7.49 -20.87
C LEU A 253 12.14 7.67 -22.36
N THR A 254 12.50 8.89 -22.73
CA THR A 254 12.96 9.23 -24.08
C THR A 254 14.39 8.76 -24.27
N MET A 255 14.63 7.91 -25.26
CA MET A 255 15.96 7.48 -25.70
C MET A 255 16.25 8.09 -27.07
N THR A 256 17.42 8.71 -27.22
CA THR A 256 17.85 9.37 -28.44
C THR A 256 19.20 8.80 -28.89
N ALA A 257 19.25 8.24 -30.09
CA ALA A 257 20.49 7.85 -30.77
C ALA A 257 20.81 8.84 -31.90
N TYR A 258 21.96 9.50 -31.85
CA TYR A 258 22.39 10.46 -32.88
C TYR A 258 23.05 9.81 -34.10
N ASN A 259 23.32 8.51 -34.00
CA ASN A 259 23.71 7.64 -35.10
C ASN A 259 23.04 6.29 -34.86
N LEU A 260 22.38 5.70 -35.86
CA LEU A 260 21.68 4.42 -35.72
C LEU A 260 22.60 3.30 -35.23
N ASP A 261 23.79 3.19 -35.82
CA ASP A 261 24.65 2.03 -35.62
C ASP A 261 25.53 2.17 -34.37
N GLU A 262 25.97 3.39 -34.03
CA GLU A 262 26.80 3.64 -32.85
C GLU A 262 25.98 4.04 -31.61
N GLY A 263 24.92 4.83 -31.77
CA GLY A 263 24.06 5.27 -30.67
C GLY A 263 23.22 4.13 -30.09
N VAL A 264 22.72 3.19 -30.91
CA VAL A 264 22.03 2.00 -30.38
C VAL A 264 23.01 1.08 -29.63
N LYS A 265 24.25 0.91 -30.11
CA LYS A 265 25.30 0.15 -29.38
C LYS A 265 25.72 0.86 -28.08
N ALA A 266 25.73 2.19 -28.05
CA ALA A 266 25.96 2.98 -26.85
C ALA A 266 24.84 2.78 -25.81
N LEU A 267 23.58 2.87 -26.22
CA LEU A 267 22.41 2.65 -25.36
C LEU A 267 22.36 1.22 -24.81
N GLN A 268 22.74 0.20 -25.60
CA GLN A 268 22.93 -1.18 -25.13
C GLN A 268 23.97 -1.31 -24.00
N GLY A 269 24.91 -0.37 -23.87
CA GLY A 269 25.96 -0.35 -22.85
C GLY A 269 25.57 0.34 -21.53
N THR A 270 24.56 1.23 -21.54
CA THR A 270 24.17 2.05 -20.37
C THR A 270 23.71 1.25 -19.14
N GLY A 271 23.20 0.04 -19.34
CA GLY A 271 22.65 -0.79 -18.26
C GLY A 271 21.24 -0.40 -17.78
N LEU A 272 20.65 0.67 -18.33
CA LEU A 272 19.28 1.14 -18.03
C LEU A 272 18.20 0.07 -18.26
N PHE A 273 18.51 -0.93 -19.09
CA PHE A 273 17.63 -2.03 -19.51
C PHE A 273 18.29 -3.40 -19.31
N SER A 274 19.09 -3.58 -18.24
CA SER A 274 19.75 -4.85 -17.96
C SER A 274 19.75 -5.22 -16.46
N ASP A 275 20.83 -5.89 -16.03
CA ASP A 275 21.12 -6.42 -14.70
C ASP A 275 21.04 -5.44 -13.53
N LYS A 276 20.93 -4.13 -13.79
CA LYS A 276 20.60 -3.10 -12.78
C LYS A 276 19.12 -3.06 -12.40
N LEU A 277 18.19 -3.53 -13.23
CA LEU A 277 16.74 -3.49 -12.94
C LEU A 277 16.38 -4.14 -11.57
N PRO A 278 16.94 -5.30 -11.19
CA PRO A 278 16.82 -5.83 -9.82
C PRO A 278 17.29 -4.91 -8.70
N GLU A 279 18.33 -4.12 -8.91
CA GLU A 279 18.88 -3.17 -7.92
C GLU A 279 17.99 -1.93 -7.75
N LEU A 280 17.25 -1.59 -8.82
CA LEU A 280 16.23 -0.53 -8.82
C LEU A 280 14.90 -0.98 -8.19
N GLY A 281 14.75 -2.28 -7.87
CA GLY A 281 13.56 -2.87 -7.24
C GLY A 281 12.65 -3.68 -8.19
N VAL A 282 13.03 -3.84 -9.46
CA VAL A 282 12.25 -4.55 -10.48
C VAL A 282 12.63 -6.03 -10.51
N SER A 283 11.67 -6.92 -10.26
CA SER A 283 11.88 -8.38 -10.35
C SER A 283 11.56 -8.95 -11.72
N SER A 284 10.60 -8.35 -12.44
CA SER A 284 10.16 -8.82 -13.76
C SER A 284 9.72 -7.65 -14.65
N ILE A 285 9.67 -7.86 -15.97
CA ILE A 285 9.19 -6.86 -16.93
C ILE A 285 8.27 -7.49 -17.98
N ARG A 286 7.45 -6.66 -18.64
CA ARG A 286 6.72 -7.01 -19.87
C ARG A 286 6.82 -5.84 -20.85
N ILE A 287 7.12 -6.12 -22.11
CA ILE A 287 7.14 -5.11 -23.19
C ILE A 287 5.93 -5.33 -24.10
N GLY A 288 5.16 -4.28 -24.36
CA GLY A 288 3.91 -4.34 -25.11
C GLY A 288 2.91 -5.36 -24.53
N ASP A 289 2.24 -6.09 -25.41
CA ASP A 289 1.37 -7.22 -25.08
C ASP A 289 2.14 -8.56 -24.93
N GLY A 290 3.47 -8.51 -24.78
CA GLY A 290 4.35 -9.67 -24.65
C GLY A 290 4.18 -10.45 -23.35
N GLN A 291 5.04 -11.47 -23.17
CA GLN A 291 5.07 -12.24 -21.93
C GLN A 291 5.83 -11.51 -20.80
N LEU A 292 5.58 -11.94 -19.56
CA LEU A 292 6.33 -11.51 -18.39
C LEU A 292 7.71 -12.21 -18.35
N ILE A 293 8.78 -11.45 -18.24
CA ILE A 293 10.16 -11.94 -18.20
C ILE A 293 10.77 -11.63 -16.83
N ASP A 294 11.37 -12.64 -16.20
CA ASP A 294 12.09 -12.54 -14.92
C ASP A 294 13.46 -11.86 -15.12
N VAL A 295 13.63 -10.65 -14.56
CA VAL A 295 14.92 -9.92 -14.64
C VAL A 295 15.88 -10.26 -13.51
N VAL A 296 15.47 -11.02 -12.49
CA VAL A 296 16.36 -11.49 -11.43
C VAL A 296 17.20 -12.65 -11.95
N ASN A 297 16.52 -13.67 -12.50
CA ASN A 297 17.08 -14.94 -12.94
C ASN A 297 17.48 -14.92 -14.42
N ASN A 298 16.67 -14.33 -15.31
CA ASN A 298 16.87 -14.38 -16.76
C ASN A 298 17.34 -13.04 -17.36
N ARG A 299 18.23 -12.33 -16.65
CA ARG A 299 18.80 -11.01 -17.01
C ARG A 299 19.15 -10.83 -18.50
N ALA A 300 19.80 -11.83 -19.10
CA ALA A 300 20.23 -11.79 -20.50
C ALA A 300 19.07 -11.93 -21.52
N GLU A 301 18.05 -12.72 -21.19
CA GLU A 301 16.85 -12.92 -22.02
C GLU A 301 15.99 -11.66 -22.01
N ALA A 302 15.78 -11.06 -20.84
CA ALA A 302 15.06 -9.79 -20.70
C ALA A 302 15.74 -8.66 -21.49
N LYS A 303 17.07 -8.53 -21.38
CA LYS A 303 17.84 -7.59 -22.19
C LYS A 303 17.63 -7.83 -23.69
N GLN A 304 17.73 -9.08 -24.14
CA GLN A 304 17.56 -9.41 -25.55
C GLN A 304 16.15 -9.08 -26.05
N HIS A 305 15.10 -9.38 -25.30
CA HIS A 305 13.72 -9.13 -25.73
C HIS A 305 13.38 -7.63 -25.86
N ILE A 306 13.91 -6.79 -24.98
CA ILE A 306 13.83 -5.32 -25.13
C ILE A 306 14.51 -4.91 -26.44
N MET A 307 15.75 -5.36 -26.66
CA MET A 307 16.52 -5.00 -27.85
C MET A 307 15.89 -5.49 -29.16
N ASP A 308 15.34 -6.70 -29.18
CA ASP A 308 14.64 -7.25 -30.35
C ASP A 308 13.38 -6.44 -30.67
N THR A 309 12.61 -6.05 -29.65
CA THR A 309 11.41 -5.19 -29.82
C THR A 309 11.79 -3.82 -30.37
N MET A 310 12.80 -3.15 -29.79
CA MET A 310 13.31 -1.87 -30.30
C MET A 310 13.83 -2.01 -31.74
N ALA A 311 14.58 -3.07 -32.03
CA ALA A 311 15.10 -3.34 -33.36
C ALA A 311 14.01 -3.74 -34.38
N GLU A 312 12.86 -4.27 -33.95
CA GLU A 312 11.72 -4.52 -34.83
C GLU A 312 10.98 -3.24 -35.20
N LEU A 313 10.74 -2.35 -34.23
CA LEU A 313 10.12 -1.05 -34.49
C LEU A 313 10.99 -0.19 -35.43
N LEU A 314 12.32 -0.28 -35.30
CA LEU A 314 13.28 0.36 -36.22
C LEU A 314 13.40 -0.32 -37.60
N LYS A 315 12.75 -1.46 -37.87
CA LYS A 315 12.67 -2.05 -39.24
C LYS A 315 11.53 -1.43 -40.06
N THR A 316 10.66 -0.61 -39.45
CA THR A 316 9.63 0.16 -40.17
C THR A 316 10.33 1.12 -41.15
N PRO A 317 9.95 1.18 -42.44
CA PRO A 317 10.62 2.04 -43.41
C PRO A 317 10.58 3.50 -42.95
N ALA A 318 11.76 4.10 -42.77
CA ALA A 318 11.88 5.50 -42.40
C ALA A 318 11.18 6.41 -43.43
N ASP A 319 10.55 7.49 -42.96
CA ASP A 319 10.22 8.63 -43.81
C ASP A 319 11.52 9.37 -44.14
N THR A 320 12.26 8.82 -45.12
CA THR A 320 13.58 9.32 -45.54
C THR A 320 13.55 10.73 -46.13
N SER A 321 12.37 11.37 -46.20
CA SER A 321 12.25 12.80 -46.48
C SER A 321 12.62 13.71 -45.29
N LYS A 322 12.82 13.15 -44.07
CA LYS A 322 13.07 13.92 -42.84
C LYS A 322 14.37 13.62 -42.10
N GLY A 323 14.99 12.45 -42.29
CA GLY A 323 16.20 12.03 -41.56
C GLY A 323 15.96 11.43 -40.17
N ASP A 324 14.76 11.60 -39.60
CA ASP A 324 14.41 11.13 -38.27
C ASP A 324 13.59 9.82 -38.33
N MET A 325 13.94 8.84 -37.50
CA MET A 325 13.14 7.65 -37.21
C MET A 325 12.62 7.73 -35.78
N VAL A 326 11.31 7.58 -35.58
CA VAL A 326 10.68 7.69 -34.24
C VAL A 326 9.75 6.52 -34.00
N ALA A 327 9.82 5.92 -32.81
CA ALA A 327 8.84 4.99 -32.27
C ALA A 327 8.27 5.56 -30.97
N ASP A 328 7.00 5.99 -31.01
CA ASP A 328 6.38 6.87 -30.00
C ASP A 328 5.69 6.16 -28.81
N ASP A 329 5.47 4.83 -28.87
CA ASP A 329 4.64 4.11 -27.88
C ASP A 329 5.18 2.69 -27.54
N ILE A 330 6.42 2.56 -27.03
CA ILE A 330 6.85 1.29 -26.41
C ILE A 330 6.38 1.25 -24.96
N LYS A 331 5.20 0.67 -24.74
CA LYS A 331 4.66 0.46 -23.39
C LYS A 331 5.45 -0.61 -22.64
N VAL A 332 6.23 -0.22 -21.64
CA VAL A 332 6.92 -1.16 -20.74
C VAL A 332 6.16 -1.24 -19.42
N THR A 333 5.95 -2.46 -18.93
CA THR A 333 5.45 -2.73 -17.57
C THR A 333 6.60 -3.23 -16.72
N LEU A 334 6.95 -2.50 -15.66
CA LEU A 334 7.81 -3.00 -14.58
C LEU A 334 6.97 -3.80 -13.59
N PHE A 335 7.55 -4.81 -12.96
CA PHE A 335 6.97 -5.55 -11.84
C PHE A 335 8.03 -5.73 -10.75
N GLY A 336 7.65 -5.63 -9.49
CA GLY A 336 8.56 -5.85 -8.36
C GLY A 336 7.82 -6.39 -7.14
N HIS A 337 8.60 -6.94 -6.20
CA HIS A 337 8.09 -7.53 -4.98
C HIS A 337 8.99 -7.23 -3.78
N SER A 338 8.41 -6.85 -2.64
CA SER A 338 9.11 -6.65 -1.37
C SER A 338 8.32 -7.22 -0.20
N GLU A 339 8.89 -8.21 0.50
CA GLU A 339 8.44 -8.97 1.69
C GLU A 339 7.01 -9.55 1.73
N SER A 340 5.99 -8.81 1.30
CA SER A 340 4.59 -9.25 1.16
C SER A 340 3.78 -8.39 0.16
N ILE A 341 4.45 -7.55 -0.63
CA ILE A 341 3.85 -6.52 -1.48
C ILE A 341 4.33 -6.70 -2.91
N GLU A 342 3.39 -6.92 -3.83
CA GLU A 342 3.61 -6.87 -5.27
C GLU A 342 3.25 -5.48 -5.81
N PHE A 343 4.05 -4.96 -6.74
CA PHE A 343 3.69 -3.80 -7.55
C PHE A 343 3.93 -4.07 -9.03
N TRP A 344 3.21 -3.35 -9.88
CA TRP A 344 3.54 -3.17 -11.29
C TRP A 344 3.33 -1.71 -11.65
N GLU A 345 4.12 -1.20 -12.59
CA GLU A 345 4.02 0.18 -13.06
C GLU A 345 4.23 0.26 -14.57
N TYR A 346 3.58 1.21 -15.22
CA TYR A 346 3.77 1.48 -16.64
C TYR A 346 4.64 2.72 -16.85
N PHE A 347 5.52 2.67 -17.84
CA PHE A 347 6.17 3.85 -18.40
C PHE A 347 6.30 3.67 -19.92
N ASN A 348 6.30 4.77 -20.64
CA ASN A 348 6.50 4.75 -22.09
C ASN A 348 7.99 4.87 -22.40
N VAL A 349 8.49 4.09 -23.35
CA VAL A 349 9.82 4.29 -23.94
C VAL A 349 9.64 4.85 -25.34
N ASN A 350 10.09 6.07 -25.55
CA ASN A 350 10.03 6.76 -26.83
C ASN A 350 11.44 6.74 -27.43
N LEU A 351 11.58 6.17 -28.63
CA LEU A 351 12.89 5.98 -29.26
C LEU A 351 13.01 6.88 -30.50
N HIS A 352 13.91 7.87 -30.41
CA HIS A 352 14.28 8.73 -31.53
C HIS A 352 15.66 8.30 -32.05
N VAL A 353 15.77 8.09 -33.36
CA VAL A 353 17.05 7.77 -34.01
C VAL A 353 17.24 8.71 -35.19
N PHE A 354 18.34 9.46 -35.16
CA PHE A 354 18.75 10.34 -36.24
C PHE A 354 19.63 9.58 -37.23
N ALA A 355 19.25 9.60 -38.51
CA ALA A 355 20.06 9.09 -39.60
C ALA A 355 21.09 10.15 -40.03
N GLY A 356 22.18 10.28 -39.27
CA GLY A 356 23.35 11.06 -39.67
C GLY A 356 24.06 10.47 -40.89
N GLU A 357 24.72 11.34 -41.67
CA GLU A 357 25.55 10.99 -42.85
C GLU A 357 26.85 10.23 -42.50
#